data_AF-A0A8T0SYC0-F1
#
_entry.id   AF-A0A8T0SYC0-F1
#
_cell.length_a   1.000
_cell.length_b   1.000
_cell.length_c   1.000
_cell.angle_alpha   90.00
_cell.angle_beta   90.00
_cell.angle_gamma   90.00
#
_symmetry.space_group_name_H-M   'P 1'
#
loop_
_entity.id
_entity.type
_entity.pdbx_description
1 polymer ?
#
loop_
_entity_poly.entity_id
_entity_poly.type
_entity_poly.pdbx_seq_one_letter_code
_entity_poly.pdbx_strand_id
1 'polypeptide(L)'
;MILGCSLGSAEWIRTDARRTAIGLDLDLESLEWCLENNLGKIGADGYSRMLLFHGNVLQPKEARLVKQRFNDLVQGLDVNSGNGFSESHSCEQSSLANSKCISNSTMSEAALPGRDIICAFNYSCCCLHSRKDLVLYFRHAFNALSKRGGIFVMDVYGGTSSERKLRLQRKFPSFTYFWEQEEFDIISRQTRISLHFQAGKKQMLRHAFTYHWRLWSIPEIKDCLEEAGFKSIHVWIREMPNTQSSGNAKEYNANRDVKYEESQRFNQGDAWNAYVVGVANI
;
A
#
# COMPACT_ATOMS: atom_id res chain seq x y z
N MET A 1 -6.85 -7.51 -2.24
CA MET A 1 -6.66 -6.97 -0.89
C MET A 1 -5.19 -6.71 -0.64
N ILE A 2 -4.75 -5.46 -0.85
CA ILE A 2 -3.43 -4.97 -0.46
C ILE A 2 -3.63 -4.03 0.74
N LEU A 3 -3.82 -4.60 1.94
CA LEU A 3 -4.17 -3.88 3.18
C LEU A 3 -3.25 -2.70 3.57
N GLY A 4 -2.12 -2.48 2.88
CA GLY A 4 -1.15 -1.42 3.18
C GLY A 4 -1.35 -0.09 2.45
N CYS A 5 -2.04 -0.04 1.31
CA CYS A 5 -2.03 1.17 0.47
C CYS A 5 -2.82 2.33 1.11
N SER A 6 -3.96 2.03 1.72
CA SER A 6 -4.93 3.04 2.16
C SER A 6 -4.57 3.65 3.54
N LEU A 7 -4.11 2.84 4.50
CA LEU A 7 -3.64 3.34 5.80
C LEU A 7 -2.34 4.15 5.68
N GLY A 8 -1.38 3.67 4.88
CA GLY A 8 -0.13 4.40 4.63
C GLY A 8 -0.37 5.77 3.97
N SER A 9 -1.33 5.84 3.05
CA SER A 9 -1.78 7.09 2.42
C SER A 9 -2.36 8.07 3.44
N ALA A 10 -3.22 7.60 4.34
CA ALA A 10 -3.83 8.44 5.37
C ALA A 10 -2.81 8.99 6.38
N GLU A 11 -1.81 8.18 6.76
CA GLU A 11 -0.73 8.65 7.64
C GLU A 11 0.18 9.65 6.92
N TRP A 12 0.50 9.40 5.64
CA TRP A 12 1.29 10.32 4.82
C TRP A 12 0.69 11.72 4.76
N ILE A 13 -0.60 11.84 4.47
CA ILE A 13 -1.26 13.16 4.38
C ILE A 13 -1.45 13.85 5.74
N ARG A 14 -1.44 13.09 6.85
CA ARG A 14 -1.54 13.63 8.23
C ARG A 14 -0.25 14.35 8.64
N THR A 15 0.89 13.89 8.15
CA THR A 15 2.20 14.41 8.58
C THR A 15 2.54 15.81 8.04
N ASP A 16 1.98 16.24 6.90
CA ASP A 16 2.21 17.57 6.33
C ASP A 16 1.04 17.97 5.42
N ALA A 17 0.55 19.21 5.54
CA ALA A 17 -0.58 19.73 4.78
C ALA A 17 -0.33 19.81 3.26
N ARG A 18 0.94 19.83 2.83
CA ARG A 18 1.33 19.86 1.42
C ARG A 18 1.35 18.47 0.78
N ARG A 19 1.26 17.41 1.58
CA ARG A 19 1.31 16.03 1.08
C ARG A 19 -0.05 15.63 0.50
N THR A 20 0.01 14.97 -0.65
CA THR A 20 -1.12 14.32 -1.31
C THR A 20 -0.87 12.83 -1.43
N ALA A 21 -1.93 12.04 -1.51
CA ALA A 21 -1.83 10.59 -1.69
C ALA A 21 -2.79 10.08 -2.77
N ILE A 22 -2.32 9.09 -3.52
CA ILE A 22 -3.13 8.35 -4.49
C ILE A 22 -2.99 6.87 -4.12
N GLY A 23 -4.11 6.23 -3.81
CA GLY A 23 -4.18 4.80 -3.53
C GLY A 23 -4.83 4.04 -4.68
N LEU A 24 -4.34 2.83 -4.96
CA LEU A 24 -4.91 1.90 -5.92
C LEU A 24 -4.96 0.50 -5.28
N ASP A 25 -6.15 -0.06 -5.14
CA ASP A 25 -6.33 -1.42 -4.61
C ASP A 25 -7.41 -2.18 -5.40
N LEU A 26 -7.26 -3.50 -5.43
CA LEU A 26 -8.23 -4.42 -6.00
C LEU A 26 -9.43 -4.64 -5.07
N ASP A 27 -9.27 -4.36 -3.77
CA ASP A 27 -10.31 -4.57 -2.76
C ASP A 27 -11.04 -3.27 -2.43
N LEU A 28 -12.28 -3.14 -2.93
CA LEU A 28 -13.13 -1.99 -2.70
C LEU A 28 -13.47 -1.78 -1.22
N GLU A 29 -13.71 -2.86 -0.47
CA GLU A 29 -14.09 -2.78 0.95
C GLU A 29 -12.96 -2.15 1.78
N SER A 30 -11.71 -2.54 1.51
CA SER A 30 -10.53 -1.92 2.14
C SER A 30 -10.39 -0.43 1.84
N LEU A 31 -10.75 0.01 0.64
CA LEU A 31 -10.70 1.42 0.24
C LEU A 31 -11.81 2.23 0.92
N GLU A 32 -13.04 1.72 0.90
CA GLU A 32 -14.19 2.35 1.56
C GLU A 32 -13.98 2.46 3.07
N TRP A 33 -13.53 1.37 3.71
CA TRP A 33 -13.22 1.37 5.14
C TRP A 33 -12.18 2.44 5.50
N CYS A 34 -11.15 2.63 4.66
CA CYS A 34 -10.15 3.68 4.89
C CYS A 34 -10.75 5.09 4.82
N LEU A 35 -11.59 5.37 3.82
CA LEU A 35 -12.26 6.68 3.69
C LEU A 35 -13.14 6.98 4.90
N GLU A 36 -13.78 5.96 5.46
CA GLU A 36 -14.66 6.11 6.63
C GLU A 36 -13.88 6.27 7.94
N ASN A 37 -12.84 5.47 8.15
CA ASN A 37 -12.20 5.34 9.47
C ASN A 37 -10.94 6.21 9.64
N ASN A 38 -10.25 6.52 8.55
CA ASN A 38 -8.97 7.23 8.60
C ASN A 38 -9.09 8.70 8.20
N LEU A 39 -9.90 9.03 7.17
CA LEU A 39 -10.03 10.41 6.70
C LEU A 39 -10.88 11.30 7.61
N GLY A 40 -11.93 10.76 8.25
CA GLY A 40 -12.77 11.54 9.17
C GLY A 40 -11.99 12.19 10.32
N LYS A 41 -10.77 11.70 10.60
CA LYS A 41 -9.87 12.20 11.65
C LYS A 41 -8.82 13.21 11.15
N ILE A 42 -8.76 13.51 9.85
CA ILE A 42 -7.74 14.35 9.23
C ILE A 42 -8.23 15.79 9.01
N GLY A 43 -9.55 16.01 9.04
CA GLY A 43 -10.18 17.31 8.78
C GLY A 43 -10.80 17.37 7.38
N ALA A 44 -11.51 18.47 7.09
CA ALA A 44 -12.26 18.63 5.85
C ALA A 44 -11.37 18.63 4.58
N ASP A 45 -10.08 18.98 4.71
CA ASP A 45 -9.09 19.00 3.64
C ASP A 45 -8.50 17.61 3.32
N GLY A 46 -8.69 16.61 4.20
CA GLY A 46 -8.16 15.26 3.97
C GLY A 46 -8.74 14.59 2.72
N TYR A 47 -10.03 14.83 2.44
CA TYR A 47 -10.72 14.27 1.27
C TYR A 47 -10.22 14.86 -0.05
N SER A 48 -9.86 16.15 -0.09
CA SER A 48 -9.35 16.78 -1.32
C SER A 48 -7.89 16.40 -1.64
N ARG A 49 -7.13 15.92 -0.65
CA ARG A 49 -5.71 15.55 -0.79
C ARG A 49 -5.46 14.05 -0.99
N MET A 50 -6.50 13.22 -0.89
CA MET A 50 -6.38 11.77 -1.06
C MET A 50 -7.36 11.25 -2.10
N LEU A 51 -6.85 10.58 -3.14
CA LEU A 51 -7.66 9.94 -4.16
C LEU A 51 -7.47 8.43 -4.08
N LEU A 52 -8.57 7.67 -3.95
CA LEU A 52 -8.53 6.21 -3.88
C LEU A 52 -9.21 5.63 -5.12
N PHE A 53 -8.51 4.76 -5.83
CA PHE A 53 -8.98 4.08 -7.02
C PHE A 53 -9.14 2.59 -6.76
N HIS A 54 -10.29 2.04 -7.16
CA HIS A 54 -10.56 0.62 -7.16
C HIS A 54 -10.22 0.03 -8.54
N GLY A 55 -9.28 -0.91 -8.58
CA GLY A 55 -8.91 -1.59 -9.81
C GLY A 55 -7.66 -2.45 -9.69
N ASN A 56 -7.34 -3.13 -10.79
CA ASN A 56 -6.15 -3.98 -10.88
C ASN A 56 -4.91 -3.14 -11.21
N VAL A 57 -3.85 -3.29 -10.41
CA VAL A 57 -2.56 -2.62 -10.63
C VAL A 57 -1.88 -2.98 -11.96
N LEU A 58 -2.28 -4.10 -12.59
CA LEU A 58 -1.83 -4.49 -13.92
C LEU A 58 -2.55 -3.72 -15.05
N GLN A 59 -3.70 -3.11 -14.74
CA GLN A 59 -4.52 -2.29 -15.64
C GLN A 59 -4.92 -0.97 -14.95
N PRO A 60 -3.94 -0.16 -14.49
CA PRO A 60 -4.22 0.98 -13.60
C PRO A 60 -5.08 2.06 -14.27
N LYS A 61 -5.07 2.15 -15.60
CA LYS A 61 -5.90 3.11 -16.36
C LYS A 61 -7.40 2.84 -16.21
N GLU A 62 -7.79 1.57 -16.04
CA GLU A 62 -9.18 1.15 -15.91
C GLU A 62 -9.72 1.32 -14.48
N ALA A 63 -8.83 1.60 -13.52
CA ALA A 63 -9.21 1.78 -12.13
C ALA A 63 -10.13 2.99 -11.96
N ARG A 64 -11.16 2.84 -11.13
CA ARG A 64 -12.23 3.82 -10.97
C ARG A 64 -12.11 4.52 -9.63
N LEU A 65 -12.33 5.84 -9.62
CA LEU A 65 -12.33 6.60 -8.37
C LEU A 65 -13.45 6.12 -7.44
N VAL A 66 -13.10 5.80 -6.19
CA VAL A 66 -14.06 5.42 -5.15
C VAL A 66 -14.86 6.65 -4.72
N LYS A 67 -16.19 6.52 -4.58
CA LYS A 67 -17.07 7.63 -4.21
C LYS A 67 -16.66 8.19 -2.84
N GLN A 68 -16.29 9.46 -2.81
CA GLN A 68 -16.05 10.17 -1.56
C GLN A 68 -17.35 10.82 -1.07
N ARG A 69 -17.66 10.68 0.23
CA ARG A 69 -18.91 11.18 0.83
C ARG A 69 -19.08 12.72 0.80
N PHE A 70 -18.06 13.46 0.41
CA PHE A 70 -18.11 14.94 0.38
C PHE A 70 -19.13 15.49 -0.63
N ASN A 71 -19.45 14.74 -1.69
CA ASN A 71 -20.46 15.16 -2.67
C ASN A 71 -21.88 15.24 -2.09
N ASP A 72 -22.17 14.50 -1.02
CA ASP A 72 -23.51 14.46 -0.42
C ASP A 72 -23.70 15.59 0.61
N LEU A 73 -22.63 16.13 1.21
CA LEU A 73 -22.68 17.23 2.21
C LEU A 73 -22.84 18.61 1.58
N VAL A 74 -22.26 18.85 0.41
CA VAL A 74 -22.41 20.14 -0.31
C VAL A 74 -23.80 20.28 -0.92
N GLN A 75 -24.45 19.17 -1.30
CA GLN A 75 -25.85 19.19 -1.78
C GLN A 75 -26.89 19.47 -0.69
N GLY A 76 -26.53 19.33 0.60
CA GLY A 76 -27.42 19.60 1.72
C GLY A 76 -27.39 21.04 2.24
N LEU A 77 -26.51 21.90 1.70
CA LEU A 77 -26.30 23.27 2.19
C LEU A 77 -26.88 24.36 1.26
N ASP A 78 -27.51 23.99 0.14
CA ASP A 78 -28.13 24.94 -0.77
C ASP A 78 -29.66 25.09 -0.52
N VAL A 79 -30.02 26.34 -0.19
CA VAL A 79 -31.33 27.01 -0.24
C VAL A 79 -32.27 26.90 0.99
N ASN A 80 -32.08 27.84 1.93
CA ASN A 80 -33.21 28.64 2.43
C ASN A 80 -32.71 30.02 2.90
N SER A 81 -32.60 30.98 1.99
CA SER A 81 -32.50 32.40 2.30
C SER A 81 -33.06 33.19 1.13
N GLY A 82 -34.28 33.68 1.30
CA GLY A 82 -34.95 34.52 0.33
C GLY A 82 -34.52 35.98 0.42
N ASN A 83 -34.64 36.64 -0.74
CA ASN A 83 -34.76 38.07 -1.00
C ASN A 83 -33.61 39.03 -0.66
N GLY A 84 -33.08 39.65 -1.71
CA GLY A 84 -33.09 41.11 -1.80
C GLY A 84 -31.77 41.78 -2.17
N PHE A 85 -31.80 42.46 -3.32
CA PHE A 85 -30.97 43.59 -3.76
C PHE A 85 -29.64 43.34 -4.50
N SER A 86 -29.57 44.08 -5.61
CA SER A 86 -28.56 44.28 -6.63
C SER A 86 -27.44 45.21 -6.20
N GLU A 87 -26.18 44.89 -6.55
CA GLU A 87 -25.29 45.75 -7.36
C GLU A 87 -23.95 45.06 -7.67
N SER A 88 -23.34 45.49 -8.76
CA SER A 88 -22.15 44.97 -9.44
C SER A 88 -20.85 45.15 -8.68
N HIS A 89 -19.98 44.12 -8.66
CA HIS A 89 -18.52 44.29 -8.78
C HIS A 89 -17.88 43.00 -9.30
N SER A 90 -17.08 43.14 -10.35
CA SER A 90 -16.24 42.11 -10.96
C SER A 90 -15.12 41.67 -10.00
N CYS A 91 -14.98 40.36 -9.77
CA CYS A 91 -13.75 39.75 -9.29
C CYS A 91 -13.66 38.32 -9.82
N GLU A 92 -12.60 38.01 -10.56
CA GLU A 92 -12.30 36.68 -11.07
C GLU A 92 -12.11 35.70 -9.91
N GLN A 93 -13.00 34.71 -9.79
CA GLN A 93 -12.79 33.53 -8.95
C GLN A 93 -12.89 32.29 -9.82
N SER A 94 -11.74 31.85 -10.32
CA SER A 94 -11.57 30.64 -11.11
C SER A 94 -11.46 29.35 -10.27
N SER A 95 -11.88 29.36 -9.00
CA SER A 95 -11.57 28.26 -8.06
C SER A 95 -12.75 27.39 -7.60
N LEU A 96 -13.97 27.55 -8.14
CA LEU A 96 -15.14 26.76 -7.68
C LEU A 96 -15.82 25.88 -8.74
N ALA A 97 -15.31 25.83 -9.98
CA ALA A 97 -16.01 25.12 -11.07
C ALA A 97 -15.67 23.61 -11.20
N ASN A 98 -14.66 23.08 -10.49
CA ASN A 98 -14.13 21.73 -10.75
C ASN A 98 -14.65 20.61 -9.84
N SER A 99 -15.60 20.86 -8.95
CA SER A 99 -16.15 19.84 -8.03
C SER A 99 -17.41 19.12 -8.54
N LYS A 100 -17.93 19.46 -9.72
CA LYS A 100 -19.06 18.72 -10.32
C LYS A 100 -18.53 17.65 -11.29
N CYS A 101 -18.76 16.39 -10.91
CA CYS A 101 -18.54 15.15 -11.70
C CYS A 101 -17.13 14.53 -11.71
N ILE A 102 -16.64 14.06 -10.55
CA ILE A 102 -15.53 13.07 -10.48
C ILE A 102 -16.00 11.72 -9.93
N SER A 103 -17.31 11.52 -9.70
CA SER A 103 -17.81 10.18 -9.31
C SER A 103 -17.70 9.23 -10.51
N ASN A 104 -16.93 8.14 -10.36
CA ASN A 104 -16.66 7.10 -11.36
C ASN A 104 -15.71 7.46 -12.52
N SER A 105 -14.94 8.55 -12.45
CA SER A 105 -13.90 8.79 -13.45
C SER A 105 -12.82 7.70 -13.40
N THR A 106 -12.29 7.33 -14.55
CA THR A 106 -11.16 6.40 -14.63
C THR A 106 -9.85 7.09 -14.25
N MET A 107 -8.84 6.33 -13.81
CA MET A 107 -7.53 6.90 -13.48
C MET A 107 -6.85 7.56 -14.71
N SER A 108 -7.18 7.11 -15.93
CA SER A 108 -6.75 7.77 -17.17
C SER A 108 -7.36 9.15 -17.39
N GLU A 109 -8.58 9.39 -16.91
CA GLU A 109 -9.27 10.68 -17.05
C GLU A 109 -8.81 11.70 -15.99
N ALA A 110 -8.33 11.23 -14.85
CA ALA A 110 -8.05 12.06 -13.67
C ALA A 110 -6.79 12.96 -13.77
N ALA A 111 -6.11 13.04 -14.92
CA ALA A 111 -4.93 13.89 -15.19
C ALA A 111 -3.96 14.05 -13.99
N LEU A 112 -3.43 12.92 -13.50
CA LEU A 112 -2.65 12.87 -12.25
C LEU A 112 -1.18 13.30 -12.45
N PRO A 113 -0.60 14.09 -11.51
CA PRO A 113 0.81 14.48 -11.59
C PRO A 113 1.76 13.28 -11.44
N GLY A 114 3.03 13.48 -11.81
CA GLY A 114 4.10 12.50 -11.52
C GLY A 114 4.25 12.29 -10.01
N ARG A 115 4.46 11.05 -9.58
CA ARG A 115 4.55 10.67 -8.16
C ARG A 115 5.99 10.80 -7.69
N ASP A 116 6.22 11.52 -6.60
CA ASP A 116 7.55 11.59 -5.99
C ASP A 116 7.93 10.26 -5.32
N ILE A 117 6.94 9.55 -4.75
CA ILE A 117 7.12 8.25 -4.11
C ILE A 117 5.94 7.33 -4.51
N ILE A 118 6.25 6.10 -4.91
CA ILE A 118 5.29 5.01 -5.05
C ILE A 118 5.71 3.87 -4.13
N CYS A 119 4.78 3.36 -3.32
CA CYS A 119 5.05 2.30 -2.37
C CYS A 119 4.19 1.06 -2.64
N ALA A 120 4.79 -0.13 -2.55
CA ALA A 120 4.14 -1.43 -2.56
C ALA A 120 4.54 -2.19 -1.30
N PHE A 121 3.82 -1.93 -0.20
CA PHE A 121 4.15 -2.46 1.12
C PHE A 121 3.29 -3.63 1.54
N ASN A 122 3.71 -4.26 2.65
CA ASN A 122 3.11 -5.44 3.24
C ASN A 122 3.15 -6.64 2.28
N TYR A 123 4.29 -6.77 1.59
CA TYR A 123 4.65 -7.86 0.70
C TYR A 123 3.69 -8.04 -0.49
N SER A 124 3.03 -6.95 -0.89
CA SER A 124 1.95 -7.00 -1.88
C SER A 124 2.38 -7.52 -3.25
N CYS A 125 3.65 -7.29 -3.64
CA CYS A 125 4.19 -7.81 -4.89
C CYS A 125 4.30 -9.34 -4.91
N CYS A 126 4.28 -10.01 -3.76
CA CYS A 126 4.22 -11.47 -3.70
C CYS A 126 2.89 -12.03 -4.21
N CYS A 127 1.83 -11.22 -4.30
CA CYS A 127 0.57 -11.59 -4.94
C CYS A 127 0.67 -11.67 -6.48
N LEU A 128 1.73 -11.12 -7.08
CA LEU A 128 2.01 -11.26 -8.51
C LEU A 128 2.89 -12.50 -8.71
N HIS A 129 2.33 -13.55 -9.32
CA HIS A 129 3.01 -14.84 -9.41
C HIS A 129 3.86 -14.99 -10.66
N SER A 130 3.58 -14.23 -11.72
CA SER A 130 4.34 -14.30 -12.96
C SER A 130 5.35 -13.16 -13.06
N ARG A 131 6.51 -13.43 -13.65
CA ARG A 131 7.54 -12.41 -13.90
C ARG A 131 7.03 -11.32 -14.83
N LYS A 132 6.24 -11.72 -15.83
CA LYS A 132 5.59 -10.82 -16.79
C LYS A 132 4.71 -9.79 -16.08
N ASP A 133 3.91 -10.23 -15.11
CA ASP A 133 3.03 -9.33 -14.37
C ASP A 133 3.82 -8.42 -13.42
N LEU A 134 4.88 -8.93 -12.78
CA LEU A 134 5.74 -8.13 -11.92
C LEU A 134 6.45 -7.02 -12.71
N VAL A 135 7.05 -7.34 -13.86
CA VAL A 135 7.65 -6.34 -14.76
C VAL A 135 6.60 -5.35 -15.28
N LEU A 136 5.40 -5.84 -15.66
CA LEU A 136 4.32 -4.96 -16.10
C LEU A 136 3.93 -3.96 -15.01
N TYR A 137 3.79 -4.41 -13.77
CA TYR A 137 3.52 -3.55 -12.62
C TYR A 137 4.63 -2.54 -12.39
N PHE A 138 5.89 -2.97 -12.38
CA PHE A 138 7.03 -2.06 -12.23
C PHE A 138 7.12 -1.04 -13.35
N ARG A 139 6.79 -1.41 -14.59
CA ARG A 139 6.74 -0.48 -15.72
C ARG A 139 5.64 0.56 -15.56
N HIS A 140 4.46 0.17 -15.06
CA HIS A 140 3.40 1.12 -14.72
C HIS A 140 3.85 2.08 -13.62
N ALA A 141 4.50 1.57 -12.56
CA ALA A 141 5.06 2.40 -11.49
C ALA A 141 6.12 3.38 -12.03
N PHE A 142 7.10 2.90 -12.80
CA PHE A 142 8.14 3.72 -13.42
C PHE A 142 7.58 4.86 -14.29
N ASN A 143 6.52 4.57 -15.04
CA ASN A 143 5.85 5.56 -15.90
C ASN A 143 5.06 6.60 -15.10
N ALA A 144 4.53 6.22 -13.93
CA ALA A 144 3.83 7.13 -13.04
C ALA A 144 4.76 8.00 -12.19
N LEU A 145 6.02 7.59 -11.98
CA LEU A 145 6.99 8.35 -11.19
C LEU A 145 7.36 9.69 -11.84
N SER A 146 7.54 10.69 -10.96
CA SER A 146 8.14 11.97 -11.28
C SER A 146 9.54 11.77 -11.86
N LYS A 147 9.81 12.43 -12.98
CA LYS A 147 11.13 12.38 -13.64
C LYS A 147 12.19 13.24 -12.93
N ARG A 148 11.82 13.90 -11.83
CA ARG A 148 12.69 14.71 -10.97
C ARG A 148 13.26 13.89 -9.81
N GLY A 149 13.58 12.62 -10.05
CA GLY A 149 14.14 11.71 -9.03
C GLY A 149 13.08 11.00 -8.17
N GLY A 150 11.90 10.71 -8.71
CA GLY A 150 10.88 9.94 -7.99
C GLY A 150 11.35 8.51 -7.68
N ILE A 151 10.87 7.94 -6.58
CA ILE A 151 11.29 6.60 -6.12
C ILE A 151 10.13 5.61 -6.05
N PHE A 152 10.40 4.36 -6.42
CA PHE A 152 9.54 3.21 -6.13
C PHE A 152 10.15 2.43 -4.97
N VAL A 153 9.33 2.04 -4.00
CA VAL A 153 9.76 1.26 -2.82
C VAL A 153 8.83 0.06 -2.66
N MET A 154 9.40 -1.13 -2.51
CA MET A 154 8.66 -2.33 -2.12
C MET A 154 9.34 -3.06 -0.99
N ASP A 155 8.58 -3.80 -0.19
CA ASP A 155 9.14 -4.72 0.80
C ASP A 155 9.10 -6.19 0.33
N VAL A 156 10.09 -6.94 0.80
CA VAL A 156 10.20 -8.38 0.63
C VAL A 156 10.80 -8.98 1.91
N TYR A 157 10.45 -10.21 2.21
CA TYR A 157 11.04 -10.98 3.30
C TYR A 157 11.73 -12.21 2.75
N GLY A 158 12.60 -12.82 3.56
CA GLY A 158 13.19 -14.10 3.24
C GLY A 158 13.98 -14.68 4.39
N GLY A 159 14.82 -15.65 4.07
CA GLY A 159 15.59 -16.43 5.03
C GLY A 159 15.17 -17.90 4.99
N THR A 160 15.89 -18.76 5.70
CA THR A 160 15.53 -20.20 5.72
C THR A 160 14.16 -20.46 6.34
N SER A 161 13.64 -19.55 7.17
CA SER A 161 12.31 -19.65 7.76
C SER A 161 11.18 -19.34 6.78
N SER A 162 11.45 -18.59 5.70
CA SER A 162 10.43 -18.26 4.70
C SER A 162 10.13 -19.43 3.74
N GLU A 163 10.95 -20.48 3.73
CA GLU A 163 10.79 -21.65 2.86
C GLU A 163 10.37 -22.92 3.62
N ARG A 164 9.70 -22.77 4.77
CA ARG A 164 9.17 -23.87 5.58
C ARG A 164 7.86 -23.48 6.26
N LYS A 165 7.12 -24.44 6.79
CA LYS A 165 5.98 -24.15 7.68
C LYS A 165 6.40 -23.29 8.86
N LEU A 166 5.67 -22.20 9.08
CA LEU A 166 5.98 -21.24 10.13
C LEU A 166 4.69 -20.65 10.68
N ARG A 167 4.58 -20.59 12.01
CA ARG A 167 3.47 -19.89 12.67
C ARG A 167 4.00 -18.92 13.71
N LEU A 168 3.70 -17.65 13.51
CA LEU A 168 4.08 -16.56 14.39
C LEU A 168 2.83 -15.98 15.06
N GLN A 169 2.98 -15.46 16.27
CA GLN A 169 1.90 -14.79 16.98
C GLN A 169 2.34 -13.43 17.53
N ARG A 170 1.40 -12.50 17.61
CA ARG A 170 1.58 -11.19 18.24
C ARG A 170 0.40 -10.88 19.14
N LYS A 171 0.64 -10.39 20.35
CA LYS A 171 -0.42 -10.07 21.31
C LYS A 171 -0.69 -8.58 21.31
N PHE A 172 -1.96 -8.23 21.28
CA PHE A 172 -2.46 -6.87 21.51
C PHE A 172 -3.39 -6.89 22.73
N PRO A 173 -3.67 -5.73 23.36
CA PRO A 173 -4.53 -5.67 24.54
C PRO A 173 -5.92 -6.31 24.33
N SER A 174 -6.49 -6.18 23.12
CA SER A 174 -7.84 -6.65 22.79
C SER A 174 -7.89 -7.96 22.00
N PHE A 175 -6.83 -8.34 21.30
CA PHE A 175 -6.80 -9.55 20.46
C PHE A 175 -5.40 -10.13 20.30
N THR A 176 -5.31 -11.41 19.92
CA THR A 176 -4.06 -12.03 19.44
C THR A 176 -4.13 -12.26 17.95
N TYR A 177 -3.08 -11.86 17.25
CA TYR A 177 -2.89 -12.06 15.82
C TYR A 177 -1.98 -13.26 15.59
N PHE A 178 -2.31 -14.11 14.62
CA PHE A 178 -1.47 -15.21 14.18
C PHE A 178 -1.21 -15.07 12.68
N TRP A 179 0.06 -15.13 12.31
CA TRP A 179 0.51 -15.26 10.93
C TRP A 179 0.96 -16.71 10.73
N GLU A 180 0.37 -17.39 9.76
CA GLU A 180 0.66 -18.79 9.46
C GLU A 180 1.08 -18.92 8.00
N GLN A 181 2.24 -19.53 7.79
CA GLN A 181 2.78 -19.90 6.50
C GLN A 181 2.78 -21.42 6.38
N GLU A 182 2.26 -21.90 5.26
CA GLU A 182 2.24 -23.33 4.94
C GLU A 182 3.53 -23.79 4.28
N GLU A 183 3.54 -25.03 3.78
CA GLU A 183 4.72 -25.55 3.08
C GLU A 183 5.03 -24.69 1.86
N PHE A 184 6.32 -24.56 1.56
CA PHE A 184 6.81 -23.82 0.41
C PHE A 184 7.05 -24.77 -0.75
N ASP A 185 6.38 -24.52 -1.88
CA ASP A 185 6.64 -25.25 -3.11
C ASP A 185 7.87 -24.65 -3.79
N ILE A 186 8.97 -25.39 -3.82
CA ILE A 186 10.25 -24.95 -4.40
C ILE A 186 10.22 -24.80 -5.92
N ILE A 187 9.29 -25.47 -6.62
CA ILE A 187 9.20 -25.42 -8.08
C ILE A 187 8.54 -24.11 -8.51
N SER A 188 7.37 -23.81 -7.93
CA SER A 188 6.64 -22.57 -8.21
C SER A 188 7.13 -21.37 -7.39
N ARG A 189 7.93 -21.64 -6.34
CA ARG A 189 8.30 -20.69 -5.28
C ARG A 189 7.09 -20.08 -4.57
N GLN A 190 6.04 -20.86 -4.36
CA GLN A 190 4.78 -20.38 -3.78
C GLN A 190 4.52 -20.93 -2.37
N THR A 191 3.80 -20.15 -1.58
CA THR A 191 3.27 -20.57 -0.28
C THR A 191 1.93 -19.90 0.01
N ARG A 192 1.13 -20.53 0.87
CA ARG A 192 -0.10 -19.96 1.39
C ARG A 192 0.15 -19.30 2.74
N ILE A 193 -0.25 -18.05 2.86
CA ILE A 193 -0.20 -17.27 4.09
C ILE A 193 -1.63 -17.07 4.61
N SER A 194 -1.86 -17.35 5.88
CA SER A 194 -3.15 -17.17 6.53
C SER A 194 -3.02 -16.31 7.79
N LEU A 195 -3.93 -15.35 7.93
CA LEU A 195 -4.05 -14.52 9.12
C LEU A 195 -5.22 -15.00 9.96
N HIS A 196 -4.98 -15.24 11.24
CA HIS A 196 -6.01 -15.63 12.20
C HIS A 196 -6.06 -14.61 13.34
N PHE A 197 -7.25 -14.35 13.87
CA PHE A 197 -7.45 -13.42 14.97
C PHE A 197 -8.19 -14.12 16.10
N GLN A 198 -7.69 -13.97 17.31
CA GLN A 198 -8.35 -14.48 18.51
C GLN A 198 -8.73 -13.33 19.43
N ALA A 199 -10.02 -13.13 19.63
CA ALA A 199 -10.57 -12.18 20.59
C ALA A 199 -11.03 -12.96 21.85
N GLY A 200 -10.47 -12.63 23.01
CA GLY A 200 -10.74 -13.36 24.25
C GLY A 200 -10.27 -14.82 24.25
N LYS A 201 -10.88 -15.65 25.12
CA LYS A 201 -10.42 -17.03 25.38
C LYS A 201 -11.01 -18.11 24.46
N LYS A 202 -12.07 -17.82 23.69
CA LYS A 202 -12.85 -18.87 22.99
C LYS A 202 -13.09 -18.66 21.51
N GLN A 203 -13.02 -17.43 20.98
CA GLN A 203 -13.34 -17.18 19.58
C GLN A 203 -12.08 -16.91 18.77
N MET A 204 -11.75 -17.85 17.89
CA MET A 204 -10.70 -17.68 16.89
C MET A 204 -11.35 -17.57 15.51
N LEU A 205 -11.19 -16.39 14.90
CA LEU A 205 -11.47 -16.16 13.49
C LEU A 205 -10.32 -16.75 12.68
N ARG A 206 -10.55 -17.94 12.13
CA ARG A 206 -9.58 -18.65 11.30
C ARG A 206 -9.63 -18.16 9.86
N HIS A 207 -8.48 -18.08 9.21
CA HIS A 207 -8.37 -17.67 7.80
C HIS A 207 -9.12 -16.37 7.52
N ALA A 208 -9.01 -15.40 8.44
CA ALA A 208 -9.62 -14.08 8.28
C ALA A 208 -9.15 -13.45 6.97
N PHE A 209 -7.87 -13.66 6.65
CA PHE A 209 -7.29 -13.37 5.36
C PHE A 209 -6.41 -14.52 4.91
N THR A 210 -6.46 -14.83 3.62
CA THR A 210 -5.63 -15.86 3.00
C THR A 210 -5.01 -15.31 1.73
N TYR A 211 -3.70 -15.43 1.62
CA TYR A 211 -2.93 -15.01 0.46
C TYR A 211 -2.19 -16.21 -0.13
N HIS A 212 -2.13 -16.26 -1.46
CA HIS A 212 -1.21 -17.12 -2.17
C HIS A 212 -0.07 -16.24 -2.65
N TRP A 213 1.12 -16.47 -2.13
CA TRP A 213 2.30 -15.65 -2.40
C TRP A 213 3.30 -16.43 -3.21
N ARG A 214 3.93 -15.77 -4.19
CA ARG A 214 5.21 -16.18 -4.75
C ARG A 214 6.33 -15.44 -4.01
N LEU A 215 7.29 -16.19 -3.49
CA LEU A 215 8.46 -15.62 -2.83
C LEU A 215 9.53 -15.28 -3.87
N TRP A 216 9.67 -13.98 -4.12
CA TRP A 216 10.68 -13.43 -5.02
C TRP A 216 12.02 -13.29 -4.33
N SER A 217 13.10 -13.68 -5.02
CA SER A 217 14.44 -13.36 -4.57
C SER A 217 14.80 -11.89 -4.89
N ILE A 218 15.69 -11.29 -4.10
CA ILE A 218 16.16 -9.91 -4.35
C ILE A 218 16.77 -9.77 -5.76
N PRO A 219 17.60 -10.72 -6.26
CA PRO A 219 18.08 -10.66 -7.65
C PRO A 219 16.95 -10.67 -8.70
N GLU A 220 15.95 -11.55 -8.58
CA GLU A 220 14.80 -11.56 -9.51
C GLU A 220 14.05 -10.23 -9.53
N ILE A 221 13.87 -9.60 -8.35
CA ILE A 221 13.24 -8.28 -8.24
C ILE A 221 14.08 -7.22 -8.95
N LYS A 222 15.41 -7.22 -8.74
CA LYS A 222 16.33 -6.29 -9.40
C LYS A 222 16.24 -6.43 -10.92
N ASP A 223 16.33 -7.65 -11.45
CA ASP A 223 16.23 -7.90 -12.90
C ASP A 223 14.89 -7.39 -13.47
N CYS A 224 13.79 -7.56 -12.72
CA CYS A 224 12.47 -7.07 -13.15
C CYS A 224 12.39 -5.54 -13.12
N LEU A 225 13.00 -4.88 -12.13
CA LEU A 225 13.06 -3.42 -12.04
C LEU A 225 13.93 -2.85 -13.18
N GLU A 226 15.08 -3.46 -13.47
CA GLU A 226 15.95 -3.07 -14.57
C GLU A 226 15.22 -3.18 -15.92
N GLU A 227 14.53 -4.30 -16.17
CA GLU A 227 13.72 -4.48 -17.38
C GLU A 227 12.57 -3.46 -17.49
N ALA A 228 11.98 -3.06 -16.35
CA ALA A 228 10.94 -2.04 -16.32
C ALA A 228 11.46 -0.61 -16.59
N GLY A 229 12.78 -0.39 -16.51
CA GLY A 229 13.45 0.88 -16.83
C GLY A 229 14.15 1.56 -15.66
N PHE A 230 14.15 0.97 -14.45
CA PHE A 230 14.90 1.50 -13.32
C PHE A 230 16.41 1.27 -13.51
N LYS A 231 17.22 2.32 -13.42
CA LYS A 231 18.69 2.22 -13.60
C LYS A 231 19.48 2.17 -12.29
N SER A 232 18.87 2.64 -11.21
CA SER A 232 19.48 2.72 -9.90
C SER A 232 18.55 2.00 -8.92
N ILE A 233 19.08 0.94 -8.32
CA ILE A 233 18.34 0.06 -7.43
C ILE A 233 19.14 -0.15 -6.15
N HIS A 234 18.53 0.20 -5.02
CA HIS A 234 19.11 0.11 -3.70
C HIS A 234 18.37 -0.95 -2.88
N VAL A 235 19.12 -1.68 -2.06
CA VAL A 235 18.57 -2.71 -1.17
C VAL A 235 18.87 -2.31 0.27
N TRP A 236 17.82 -2.05 1.02
CA TRP A 236 17.89 -1.75 2.43
C TRP A 236 17.43 -2.98 3.20
N ILE A 237 18.29 -3.62 3.97
CA ILE A 237 18.01 -4.92 4.59
C ILE A 237 18.28 -4.86 6.10
N ARG A 238 17.56 -5.67 6.85
CA ARG A 238 17.82 -5.94 8.25
C ARG A 238 17.63 -7.41 8.57
N GLU A 239 18.41 -7.90 9.52
CA GLU A 239 18.15 -9.17 10.15
C GLU A 239 16.89 -9.10 11.01
N MET A 240 16.15 -10.20 11.04
CA MET A 240 14.96 -10.37 11.85
C MET A 240 15.22 -11.41 12.95
N PRO A 241 14.51 -11.35 14.10
CA PRO A 241 14.70 -12.33 15.16
C PRO A 241 14.53 -13.76 14.65
N ASN A 242 15.43 -14.64 15.08
CA ASN A 242 15.42 -16.06 14.71
C ASN A 242 14.11 -16.73 15.15
N THR A 243 13.39 -17.33 14.21
CA THR A 243 12.08 -17.94 14.41
C THR A 243 12.14 -19.31 15.10
N GLN A 244 13.32 -19.93 15.19
CA GLN A 244 13.54 -21.21 15.88
C GLN A 244 13.95 -21.04 17.35
N SER A 245 14.57 -19.91 17.70
CA SER A 245 15.06 -19.63 19.06
C SER A 245 13.97 -19.58 20.14
N SER A 246 12.71 -19.64 19.73
CA SER A 246 11.53 -19.54 20.58
C SER A 246 10.67 -20.78 20.41
N GLY A 247 10.84 -21.77 21.31
CA GLY A 247 9.94 -22.93 21.37
C GLY A 247 8.48 -22.49 21.31
N ASN A 248 7.72 -23.11 20.40
CA ASN A 248 6.29 -22.94 20.11
C ASN A 248 5.56 -21.83 20.91
N ALA A 249 5.12 -20.78 20.19
CA ALA A 249 4.18 -19.77 20.65
C ALA A 249 4.69 -18.74 21.70
N LYS A 250 5.91 -18.22 21.55
CA LYS A 250 6.27 -16.91 22.13
C LYS A 250 6.05 -15.78 21.13
N GLU A 251 5.78 -14.59 21.66
CA GLU A 251 5.45 -13.40 20.87
C GLU A 251 6.61 -13.03 19.94
N TYR A 252 6.31 -12.89 18.65
CA TYR A 252 7.30 -12.43 17.68
C TYR A 252 7.42 -10.90 17.77
N ASN A 253 8.44 -10.45 18.49
CA ASN A 253 8.75 -9.02 18.64
C ASN A 253 10.05 -8.71 17.89
N ALA A 254 9.92 -8.09 16.72
CA ALA A 254 11.05 -7.44 16.08
C ALA A 254 11.49 -6.25 16.94
N ASN A 255 12.78 -6.19 17.31
CA ASN A 255 13.30 -5.02 18.00
C ASN A 255 13.12 -3.78 17.11
N ARG A 256 12.51 -2.73 17.68
CA ARG A 256 12.24 -1.46 16.99
C ARG A 256 13.52 -0.66 16.74
N ASP A 257 14.57 -0.95 17.48
CA ASP A 257 15.84 -0.19 17.41
C ASP A 257 16.76 -0.66 16.27
N VAL A 258 16.49 -1.83 15.68
CA VAL A 258 17.27 -2.33 14.53
C VAL A 258 16.83 -1.57 13.28
N LYS A 259 17.73 -0.75 12.76
CA LYS A 259 17.53 0.03 11.54
C LYS A 259 17.76 -0.83 10.30
N TYR A 260 17.11 -0.46 9.21
CA TYR A 260 17.46 -0.96 7.90
C TYR A 260 18.73 -0.27 7.43
N GLU A 261 19.64 -1.05 6.84
CA GLU A 261 20.90 -0.54 6.30
C GLU A 261 20.97 -0.85 4.80
N GLU A 262 21.44 0.12 4.02
CA GLU A 262 21.73 -0.13 2.61
C GLU A 262 22.91 -1.10 2.52
N SER A 263 22.72 -2.20 1.80
CA SER A 263 23.76 -3.22 1.69
C SER A 263 23.84 -3.85 0.31
N GLN A 264 25.08 -4.09 -0.12
CA GLN A 264 25.42 -4.87 -1.31
C GLN A 264 25.70 -6.34 -0.97
N ARG A 265 25.87 -6.68 0.32
CA ARG A 265 26.21 -8.02 0.78
C ARG A 265 25.51 -8.31 2.11
N PHE A 266 24.76 -9.40 2.15
CA PHE A 266 24.09 -9.87 3.34
C PHE A 266 24.16 -11.40 3.36
N ASN A 267 24.73 -11.97 4.41
CA ASN A 267 24.84 -13.42 4.53
C ASN A 267 23.47 -14.02 4.84
N GLN A 268 23.20 -15.22 4.33
CA GLN A 268 21.94 -15.90 4.59
C GLN A 268 21.76 -16.15 6.10
N GLY A 269 20.53 -15.97 6.56
CA GLY A 269 20.12 -16.17 7.95
C GLY A 269 18.79 -16.91 8.06
N ASP A 270 18.26 -16.96 9.28
CA ASP A 270 16.95 -17.58 9.51
C ASP A 270 15.81 -16.72 8.96
N ALA A 271 15.80 -15.43 9.27
CA ALA A 271 14.79 -14.48 8.79
C ALA A 271 15.43 -13.10 8.54
N TRP A 272 15.00 -12.43 7.48
CA TRP A 272 15.35 -11.04 7.17
C TRP A 272 14.21 -10.34 6.45
N ASN A 273 14.19 -9.01 6.55
CA ASN A 273 13.30 -8.14 5.79
C ASN A 273 14.13 -7.14 4.99
N ALA A 274 13.69 -6.83 3.78
CA ALA A 274 14.33 -5.85 2.93
C ALA A 274 13.31 -4.91 2.29
N TYR A 275 13.73 -3.65 2.07
CA TYR A 275 13.14 -2.77 1.09
C TYR A 275 14.01 -2.74 -0.16
N VAL A 276 13.39 -2.93 -1.32
CA VAL A 276 14.01 -2.73 -2.62
C VAL A 276 13.50 -1.41 -3.18
N VAL A 277 14.43 -0.51 -3.50
CA VAL A 277 14.14 0.87 -3.90
C VAL A 277 14.66 1.10 -5.31
N GLY A 278 13.78 1.43 -6.25
CA GLY A 278 14.14 1.84 -7.61
C GLY A 278 14.00 3.35 -7.78
N VAL A 279 15.01 4.00 -8.37
CA VAL A 279 14.99 5.46 -8.64
C VAL A 279 14.67 5.74 -10.10
N ALA A 280 13.68 6.60 -10.37
CA ALA A 280 13.37 7.09 -11.69
C ALA A 280 14.32 8.23 -12.08
N ASN A 281 15.28 7.91 -12.96
CA ASN A 281 16.31 8.81 -13.49
C ASN A 281 17.34 9.32 -12.46
N ILE A 282 18.61 8.98 -12.72
CA ILE A 282 19.80 9.77 -12.37
C ILE A 282 20.51 10.03 -13.70
#